data_AF-A0A7Y8A9X6-F1
#
_entry.id   AF-A0A7Y8A9X6-F1
#
_cell.length_a   1.000
_cell.length_b   1.000
_cell.length_c   1.000
_cell.angle_alpha   90.00
_cell.angle_beta   90.00
_cell.angle_gamma   90.00
#
_symmetry.space_group_name_H-M   'P 1'
#
loop_
_entity.id
_entity.type
_entity.pdbx_description
1 polymer ?
#
loop_
_entity_poly.entity_id
_entity_poly.type
_entity_poly.pdbx_seq_one_letter_code
_entity_poly.pdbx_strand_id
1 'polypeptide(L)'
;MDDEGDFKKARGFLLTYSALVLALWYFGADLTQFKLMGNEIKLHQRTESVWLVLAALNAYFWLRFVQHVPAGGFRFDNAMNNLYNRALVRAALCVKHFELRKCVKSTLINKHPPGESAKYVRSYGYLTCYERMKEDRRDQPEEEIELHHYSREKRTEMKLSANYKYTQGGEWVKFGDNIRLDAYVPNRAFSWAVKSYATVAGAFVTPWFTDHIAPLAFGLTSTAFALWKWYDMNFFATTLPHLAQSCVGITN
;
A
#
# COMPACT_ATOMS: atom_id res chain seq x y z
N MET A 1 -0.52 22.94 -16.43
CA MET A 1 -1.10 23.02 -15.07
C MET A 1 -2.62 22.88 -15.13
N ASP A 2 -3.11 21.78 -15.73
CA ASP A 2 -4.52 21.31 -15.64
C ASP A 2 -4.60 19.82 -15.24
N ASP A 3 -3.45 19.23 -14.89
CA ASP A 3 -3.29 17.78 -14.74
C ASP A 3 -4.08 17.21 -13.54
N GLU A 4 -4.26 18.02 -12.50
CA GLU A 4 -5.02 17.64 -11.29
C GLU A 4 -6.52 17.48 -11.58
N GLY A 5 -7.05 18.30 -12.50
CA GLY A 5 -8.45 18.21 -12.94
C GLY A 5 -8.69 16.98 -13.80
N ASP A 6 -7.76 16.69 -14.71
CA ASP A 6 -7.88 15.55 -15.63
C ASP A 6 -7.63 14.20 -14.94
N PHE A 7 -6.73 14.14 -13.95
CA PHE A 7 -6.57 12.97 -13.10
C PHE A 7 -7.85 12.61 -12.34
N LYS A 8 -8.51 13.59 -11.71
CA LYS A 8 -9.78 13.37 -11.00
C LYS A 8 -10.90 12.91 -11.91
N LYS A 9 -10.98 13.45 -13.13
CA LYS A 9 -11.94 13.01 -14.15
C LYS A 9 -11.66 11.57 -14.59
N ALA A 10 -10.41 11.25 -14.94
CA ALA A 10 -10.01 9.91 -15.36
C ALA A 10 -10.33 8.86 -14.29
N ARG A 11 -10.06 9.20 -13.02
CA ARG A 11 -10.43 8.38 -11.86
C ARG A 11 -11.94 8.16 -11.75
N GLY A 12 -12.72 9.24 -11.85
CA GLY A 12 -14.17 9.19 -11.78
C GLY A 12 -14.78 8.33 -12.88
N PHE A 13 -14.29 8.47 -14.12
CA PHE A 13 -14.71 7.61 -15.23
C PHE A 13 -14.36 6.15 -14.96
N LEU A 14 -13.10 5.83 -14.62
CA LEU A 14 -12.69 4.46 -14.37
C LEU A 14 -13.54 3.79 -13.30
N LEU A 15 -13.74 4.44 -12.15
CA LEU A 15 -14.54 3.90 -11.05
C LEU A 15 -16.01 3.70 -11.44
N THR A 16 -16.62 4.70 -12.10
CA THR A 16 -18.04 4.64 -12.48
C THR A 16 -18.31 3.54 -13.50
N TYR A 17 -17.49 3.46 -14.55
CA TYR A 17 -17.62 2.43 -15.57
C TYR A 17 -17.29 1.05 -15.02
N SER A 18 -16.26 0.91 -14.20
CA SER A 18 -15.91 -0.37 -13.58
C SER A 18 -17.02 -0.88 -12.66
N ALA A 19 -17.65 0.02 -11.89
CA ALA A 19 -18.78 -0.32 -11.01
C ALA A 19 -20.00 -0.73 -11.83
N LEU A 20 -20.28 -0.04 -12.93
CA LEU A 20 -21.36 -0.38 -13.84
C LEU A 20 -21.15 -1.76 -14.47
N VAL A 21 -19.95 -2.06 -14.97
CA VAL A 21 -19.64 -3.40 -15.53
C VAL A 21 -19.80 -4.50 -14.48
N LEU A 22 -19.32 -4.27 -13.25
CA LEU A 22 -19.48 -5.23 -12.16
C LEU A 22 -20.95 -5.40 -11.73
N ALA A 23 -21.74 -4.33 -11.73
CA ALA A 23 -23.17 -4.41 -11.44
C ALA A 23 -23.90 -5.22 -12.53
N LEU A 24 -23.62 -4.95 -13.81
CA LEU A 24 -24.16 -5.73 -14.93
C LEU A 24 -23.80 -7.21 -14.81
N TRP A 25 -22.55 -7.49 -14.43
CA TRP A 25 -22.08 -8.85 -14.21
C TRP A 25 -22.82 -9.53 -13.06
N TYR A 26 -22.95 -8.85 -11.93
CA TYR A 26 -23.57 -9.36 -10.71
C TYR A 26 -25.05 -9.65 -10.90
N PHE A 27 -25.79 -8.76 -11.58
CA PHE A 27 -27.21 -8.96 -11.85
C PHE A 27 -27.48 -9.96 -12.98
N GLY A 28 -26.45 -10.47 -13.65
CA GLY A 28 -26.61 -11.35 -14.81
C GLY A 28 -27.50 -10.73 -15.87
N ALA A 29 -27.44 -9.40 -16.01
CA ALA A 29 -28.36 -8.68 -16.87
C ALA A 29 -28.13 -9.11 -18.33
N ASP A 30 -29.13 -9.76 -18.92
CA ASP A 30 -29.22 -9.93 -20.36
C ASP A 30 -29.42 -8.53 -20.97
N LEU A 31 -28.30 -7.93 -21.37
CA LEU A 31 -28.19 -6.61 -21.98
C LEU A 31 -28.80 -6.65 -23.39
N THR A 32 -30.11 -6.82 -23.47
CA THR A 32 -30.86 -6.67 -24.71
C THR A 32 -30.86 -5.22 -25.19
N GLN A 33 -30.67 -4.26 -24.28
CA GLN A 33 -30.60 -2.82 -24.55
C GLN A 33 -29.57 -2.15 -23.62
N PHE A 34 -28.58 -1.47 -24.19
CA PHE A 34 -27.59 -0.69 -23.43
C PHE A 34 -27.70 0.78 -23.82
N LYS A 35 -27.83 1.67 -22.83
CA LYS A 35 -27.99 3.11 -23.04
C LYS A 35 -26.71 3.81 -22.62
N LEU A 36 -25.86 4.17 -23.59
CA LEU A 36 -24.58 4.86 -23.34
C LEU A 36 -24.71 6.32 -23.79
N MET A 37 -24.45 7.28 -22.89
CA MET A 37 -24.43 8.72 -23.19
C MET A 37 -25.69 9.26 -23.92
N GLY A 38 -26.87 8.77 -23.52
CA GLY A 38 -28.15 9.20 -24.10
C GLY A 38 -28.57 8.47 -25.39
N ASN A 39 -27.70 7.62 -25.95
CA ASN A 39 -28.03 6.81 -27.12
C ASN A 39 -28.39 5.38 -26.70
N GLU A 40 -29.58 4.93 -27.11
CA GLU A 40 -30.03 3.55 -26.93
C GLU A 40 -29.48 2.69 -28.06
N ILE A 41 -28.51 1.84 -27.74
CA ILE A 41 -28.04 0.82 -28.67
C ILE A 41 -28.85 -0.44 -28.39
N LYS A 42 -29.88 -0.69 -29.21
CA LYS A 42 -30.65 -1.95 -29.20
C LYS A 42 -29.77 -3.05 -29.78
N LEU A 43 -29.11 -3.82 -28.92
CA LEU A 43 -28.30 -4.97 -29.29
C LEU A 43 -29.19 -6.22 -29.45
N HIS A 44 -30.10 -6.18 -30.42
CA HIS A 44 -31.06 -7.27 -30.63
C HIS A 44 -30.45 -8.51 -31.30
N GLN A 45 -29.17 -8.48 -31.70
CA GLN A 45 -28.58 -9.54 -32.53
C GLN A 45 -27.15 -9.98 -32.19
N ARG A 46 -26.46 -9.35 -31.21
CA ARG A 46 -25.09 -9.75 -30.79
C ARG A 46 -24.81 -9.45 -29.31
N THR A 47 -25.59 -10.03 -28.42
CA THR A 47 -25.31 -10.01 -26.96
C THR A 47 -23.92 -10.60 -26.63
N GLU A 48 -23.44 -11.54 -27.47
CA GLU A 48 -22.11 -12.17 -27.38
C GLU A 48 -20.94 -11.18 -27.42
N SER A 49 -21.08 -10.03 -28.07
CA SER A 49 -19.98 -9.06 -28.25
C SER A 49 -20.01 -7.92 -27.21
N VAL A 50 -21.09 -7.77 -26.45
CA VAL A 50 -21.27 -6.63 -25.52
C VAL A 50 -20.23 -6.65 -24.40
N TRP A 51 -19.99 -7.82 -23.82
CA TRP A 51 -18.99 -7.99 -22.75
C TRP A 51 -17.56 -7.67 -23.22
N LEU A 52 -17.25 -7.97 -24.49
CA LEU A 52 -15.97 -7.60 -25.08
C LEU A 52 -15.83 -6.10 -25.25
N VAL A 53 -16.89 -5.42 -25.73
CA VAL A 53 -16.91 -3.95 -25.87
C VAL A 53 -16.76 -3.28 -24.49
N LEU A 54 -17.46 -3.78 -23.48
CA LEU A 54 -17.33 -3.30 -22.10
C LEU A 54 -15.92 -3.52 -21.54
N ALA A 55 -15.31 -4.68 -21.80
CA ALA A 55 -13.93 -4.96 -21.41
C ALA A 55 -12.94 -3.99 -22.10
N ALA A 56 -13.10 -3.76 -23.41
CA ALA A 56 -12.24 -2.86 -24.18
C ALA A 56 -12.37 -1.41 -23.70
N LEU A 57 -13.61 -0.95 -23.43
CA LEU A 57 -13.89 0.38 -22.89
C LEU A 57 -13.26 0.56 -21.51
N ASN A 58 -13.40 -0.43 -20.63
CA ASN A 58 -12.85 -0.36 -19.28
C ASN A 58 -11.32 -0.45 -19.28
N ALA A 59 -10.72 -1.26 -20.16
CA ALA A 59 -9.29 -1.30 -20.40
C ALA A 59 -8.76 0.04 -20.93
N TYR A 60 -9.51 0.70 -21.82
CA TYR A 60 -9.18 2.05 -22.29
C TYR A 60 -9.15 3.06 -21.13
N PHE A 61 -10.18 3.08 -20.27
CA PHE A 61 -10.18 3.97 -19.10
C PHE A 61 -9.09 3.62 -18.09
N TRP A 62 -8.75 2.34 -17.95
CA TRP A 62 -7.65 1.89 -17.10
C TRP A 62 -6.31 2.44 -17.61
N LEU A 63 -6.04 2.29 -18.92
CA LEU A 63 -4.85 2.86 -19.55
C LEU A 63 -4.82 4.38 -19.48
N ARG A 64 -5.97 5.04 -19.71
CA ARG A 64 -6.09 6.51 -19.60
C ARG A 64 -5.79 6.97 -18.18
N PHE A 65 -6.26 6.26 -17.16
CA PHE A 65 -5.93 6.57 -15.77
C PHE A 65 -4.43 6.45 -15.53
N VAL A 66 -3.79 5.35 -15.93
CA VAL A 66 -2.33 5.15 -15.80
C VAL A 66 -1.54 6.30 -16.43
N GLN A 67 -1.96 6.78 -17.61
CA GLN A 67 -1.32 7.91 -18.30
C GLN A 67 -1.44 9.25 -17.55
N HIS A 68 -2.51 9.45 -16.77
CA HIS A 68 -2.78 10.72 -16.06
C HIS A 68 -2.37 10.67 -14.59
N VAL A 69 -1.80 9.55 -14.11
CA VAL A 69 -1.28 9.49 -12.74
C VAL A 69 -0.14 10.49 -12.63
N PRO A 70 -0.19 11.44 -11.68
CA PRO A 70 0.88 12.41 -11.50
C PRO A 70 2.21 11.71 -11.19
N ALA A 71 3.32 12.34 -11.56
CA ALA A 71 4.65 11.82 -11.26
C ALA A 71 4.79 11.54 -9.75
N GLY A 72 5.09 10.28 -9.40
CA GLY A 72 5.18 9.86 -8.00
C GLY A 72 3.86 9.46 -7.34
N GLY A 73 2.71 9.42 -8.04
CA GLY A 73 1.43 8.97 -7.45
C GLY A 73 1.46 7.55 -6.87
N PHE A 74 2.31 6.66 -7.41
CA PHE A 74 2.53 5.31 -6.86
C PHE A 74 3.55 5.25 -5.71
N ARG A 75 4.18 6.37 -5.38
CA ARG A 75 5.10 6.47 -4.25
C ARG A 75 4.31 6.85 -3.01
N PHE A 76 4.82 6.45 -1.85
CA PHE A 76 4.21 6.80 -0.58
C PHE A 76 4.22 8.32 -0.42
N ASP A 77 3.03 8.87 -0.14
CA ASP A 77 2.87 10.26 0.25
C ASP A 77 3.44 10.50 1.66
N ASN A 78 3.36 11.75 2.13
CA ASN A 78 3.84 12.11 3.47
C ASN A 78 3.11 11.34 4.58
N ALA A 79 1.81 11.11 4.44
CA ALA A 79 1.01 10.38 5.42
C ALA A 79 1.45 8.90 5.52
N MET A 80 1.61 8.22 4.39
CA MET A 80 2.05 6.84 4.31
C MET A 80 3.51 6.69 4.76
N ASN A 81 4.39 7.63 4.40
CA ASN A 81 5.76 7.64 4.91
C ASN A 81 5.80 7.78 6.43
N ASN A 82 4.97 8.65 7.01
CA ASN A 82 4.87 8.80 8.47
C ASN A 82 4.34 7.54 9.15
N LEU A 83 3.35 6.88 8.54
CA LEU A 83 2.83 5.60 9.02
C LEU A 83 3.91 4.52 9.00
N TYR A 84 4.61 4.38 7.87
CA TYR A 84 5.72 3.44 7.71
C TYR A 84 6.84 3.69 8.73
N ASN A 85 7.24 4.95 8.92
CA ASN A 85 8.27 5.33 9.89
C ASN A 85 7.89 4.94 11.32
N ARG A 86 6.66 5.25 11.72
CA ARG A 86 6.14 4.93 13.05
C ARG A 86 6.09 3.42 13.27
N ALA A 87 5.63 2.67 12.26
CA ALA A 87 5.60 1.22 12.30
C ALA A 87 7.01 0.63 12.41
N LEU A 88 7.98 1.17 11.64
CA LEU A 88 9.36 0.72 11.63
C LEU A 88 10.07 0.95 12.96
N VAL A 89 9.97 2.16 13.52
CA VAL A 89 10.52 2.46 14.84
C VAL A 89 9.88 1.59 15.92
N ARG A 90 8.55 1.45 15.92
CA ARG A 90 7.84 0.63 16.90
C ARG A 90 8.27 -0.84 16.82
N ALA A 91 8.31 -1.39 15.62
CA ALA A 91 8.72 -2.78 15.41
C ALA A 91 10.17 -3.00 15.84
N ALA A 92 11.07 -2.07 15.51
CA ALA A 92 12.47 -2.18 15.89
C ALA A 92 12.67 -2.07 17.41
N LEU A 93 11.93 -1.19 18.07
CA LEU A 93 11.92 -1.10 19.53
C LEU A 93 11.42 -2.40 20.18
N CYS A 94 10.42 -3.05 19.61
CA CYS A 94 9.95 -4.36 20.09
C CYS A 94 11.04 -5.44 19.93
N VAL A 95 11.68 -5.52 18.76
CA VAL A 95 12.72 -6.53 18.49
C VAL A 95 13.98 -6.29 19.34
N LYS A 96 14.41 -5.04 19.48
CA LYS A 96 15.61 -4.64 20.23
C LYS A 96 15.38 -4.38 21.71
N HIS A 97 14.18 -4.67 22.21
CA HIS A 97 13.81 -4.43 23.61
C HIS A 97 14.73 -5.14 24.61
N PHE A 98 15.06 -6.41 24.35
CA PHE A 98 15.95 -7.18 25.21
C PHE A 98 17.38 -6.65 25.20
N GLU A 99 17.87 -6.23 24.04
CA GLU A 99 19.20 -5.65 23.89
C GLU A 99 19.30 -4.30 24.62
N LEU A 100 18.30 -3.44 24.47
CA LEU A 100 18.18 -2.19 25.23
C LEU A 100 18.20 -2.45 26.74
N ARG A 101 17.46 -3.44 27.23
CA ARG A 101 17.47 -3.83 28.64
C ARG A 101 18.84 -4.35 29.09
N LYS A 102 19.53 -5.12 28.26
CA LYS A 102 20.87 -5.62 28.55
C LYS A 102 21.87 -4.46 28.65
N CYS A 103 21.81 -3.51 27.72
CA CYS A 103 22.63 -2.30 27.74
C CYS A 103 22.38 -1.45 28.99
N VAL A 104 21.11 -1.25 29.39
CA VAL A 104 20.79 -0.56 30.65
C VAL A 104 21.43 -1.26 31.85
N LYS A 105 21.37 -2.60 31.92
CA LYS A 105 21.99 -3.36 33.01
C LYS A 105 23.52 -3.26 33.00
N SER A 106 24.16 -3.40 31.85
CA SER A 106 25.63 -3.28 31.76
C SER A 106 26.10 -1.87 32.12
N THR A 107 25.37 -0.84 31.69
CA THR A 107 25.71 0.55 32.02
C THR A 107 25.49 0.86 33.49
N LEU A 108 24.47 0.27 34.13
CA LEU A 108 24.32 0.35 35.57
C LEU A 108 25.55 -0.23 36.28
N ILE A 109 25.95 -1.47 35.94
CA ILE A 109 27.11 -2.15 36.54
C ILE A 109 28.40 -1.35 36.35
N ASN A 110 28.58 -0.70 35.19
CA ASN A 110 29.82 0.00 34.87
C ASN A 110 29.89 1.41 35.48
N LYS A 111 28.77 2.12 35.62
CA LYS A 111 28.74 3.52 36.09
C LYS A 111 28.44 3.65 37.58
N HIS A 112 27.80 2.65 38.19
CA HIS A 112 27.22 2.77 39.52
C HIS A 112 27.78 1.72 40.50
N PRO A 113 27.91 2.06 41.80
CA PRO A 113 28.34 1.11 42.83
C PRO A 113 27.48 -0.16 42.89
N PRO A 114 28.06 -1.31 43.29
CA PRO A 114 27.29 -2.53 43.52
C PRO A 114 26.25 -2.31 44.63
N GLY A 115 24.99 -2.65 44.35
CA GLY A 115 23.84 -2.46 45.25
C GLY A 115 22.79 -1.47 44.73
N GLU A 116 23.11 -0.70 43.69
CA GLU A 116 22.12 0.16 43.01
C GLU A 116 21.21 -0.66 42.08
N SER A 117 19.91 -0.34 42.07
CA SER A 117 18.92 -0.97 41.21
C SER A 117 18.53 -0.05 40.05
N ALA A 118 18.30 -0.61 38.85
CA ALA A 118 17.79 0.13 37.70
C ALA A 118 16.35 -0.26 37.37
N LYS A 119 15.53 0.75 37.09
CA LYS A 119 14.18 0.62 36.56
C LYS A 119 14.14 1.16 35.14
N TYR A 120 13.85 0.27 34.21
CA TYR A 120 13.56 0.64 32.83
C TYR A 120 12.26 1.46 32.77
N VAL A 121 12.30 2.67 32.20
CA VAL A 121 11.14 3.56 32.13
C VAL A 121 10.47 3.47 30.78
N ARG A 122 11.20 3.82 29.72
CA ARG A 122 10.64 3.93 28.37
C ARG A 122 11.76 3.84 27.33
N SER A 123 11.48 3.20 26.20
CA SER A 123 12.32 3.32 25.02
C SER A 123 11.72 4.27 23.99
N TYR A 124 12.60 4.83 23.20
CA TYR A 124 12.27 5.68 22.07
C TYR A 124 13.27 5.44 20.95
N GLY A 125 12.86 5.76 19.74
CA GLY A 125 13.72 5.65 18.58
C GLY A 125 13.30 6.66 17.52
N TYR A 126 14.21 6.98 16.64
CA TYR A 126 13.94 7.83 15.49
C TYR A 126 14.79 7.38 14.31
N LEU A 127 14.30 7.68 13.11
CA LEU A 127 15.02 7.39 11.87
C LEU A 127 16.01 8.52 11.60
N THR A 128 17.26 8.18 11.34
CA THR A 128 18.31 9.16 11.05
C THR A 128 18.18 9.76 9.65
N CYS A 129 17.40 9.14 8.76
CA CYS A 129 17.19 9.63 7.40
C CYS A 129 16.74 11.10 7.32
N TYR A 130 15.94 11.58 8.28
CA TYR A 130 15.50 12.99 8.30
C TYR A 130 16.60 13.95 8.76
N GLU A 131 17.51 13.50 9.62
CA GLU A 131 18.69 14.28 10.01
C GLU A 131 19.63 14.37 8.80
N ARG A 132 19.92 13.23 8.16
CA ARG A 132 20.73 13.16 6.93
C ARG A 132 20.16 13.98 5.79
N MET A 133 18.85 13.99 5.60
CA MET A 133 18.21 14.86 4.60
C MET A 133 18.39 16.34 4.86
N LYS A 134 18.41 16.75 6.14
CA LYS A 134 18.68 18.14 6.50
C LYS A 134 20.14 18.50 6.28
N GLU A 135 21.05 17.55 6.52
CA GLU A 135 22.48 17.69 6.24
C GLU A 135 22.74 17.77 4.73
N ASP A 136 22.27 16.78 3.96
CA ASP A 136 22.46 16.72 2.51
C ASP A 136 21.85 17.96 1.80
N ARG A 137 20.70 18.47 2.28
CA ARG A 137 20.09 19.73 1.76
C ARG A 137 20.92 20.97 2.11
N ARG A 138 21.65 20.98 3.22
CA ARG A 138 22.57 22.09 3.54
C ARG A 138 23.77 22.09 2.61
N ASP A 139 24.26 20.90 2.26
CA ASP A 139 25.43 20.75 1.40
C ASP A 139 25.08 20.98 -0.08
N GLN A 140 23.85 20.65 -0.49
CA GLN A 140 23.35 20.79 -1.86
C GLN A 140 21.98 21.48 -1.87
N PRO A 141 21.92 22.80 -1.68
CA PRO A 141 20.65 23.53 -1.58
C PRO A 141 19.86 23.58 -2.89
N GLU A 142 20.53 23.39 -4.03
CA GLU A 142 19.93 23.42 -5.36
C GLU A 142 19.23 22.09 -5.73
N GLU A 143 19.53 20.99 -5.03
CA GLU A 143 18.94 19.68 -5.33
C GLU A 143 17.74 19.39 -4.42
N GLU A 144 16.56 19.14 -5.00
CA GLU A 144 15.39 18.64 -4.27
C GLU A 144 15.59 17.16 -3.90
N ILE A 145 16.30 16.92 -2.81
CA ILE A 145 16.50 15.57 -2.30
C ILE A 145 15.21 15.10 -1.62
N GLU A 146 14.52 14.18 -2.29
CA GLU A 146 13.35 13.49 -1.76
C GLU A 146 13.71 12.19 -1.03
N LEU A 147 12.79 11.77 -0.15
CA LEU A 147 12.90 10.54 0.65
C LEU A 147 13.17 9.28 -0.18
N HIS A 148 12.65 9.24 -1.40
CA HIS A 148 12.69 8.07 -2.27
C HIS A 148 14.01 7.94 -3.03
N HIS A 149 14.84 8.99 -3.06
CA HIS A 149 16.21 8.94 -3.61
C HIS A 149 17.19 8.23 -2.66
N TYR A 150 16.83 8.08 -1.38
CA TYR A 150 17.70 7.41 -0.43
C TYR A 150 17.77 5.90 -0.64
N SER A 151 18.98 5.36 -0.56
CA SER A 151 19.17 3.92 -0.43
C SER A 151 18.42 3.39 0.78
N ARG A 152 17.96 2.13 0.70
CA ARG A 152 17.22 1.47 1.78
C ARG A 152 17.96 1.57 3.12
N GLU A 153 19.26 1.35 3.12
CA GLU A 153 20.09 1.36 4.34
C GLU A 153 20.03 2.73 5.00
N LYS A 154 20.27 3.81 4.24
CA LYS A 154 20.16 5.17 4.75
C LYS A 154 18.73 5.52 5.18
N ARG A 155 17.70 5.03 4.47
CA ARG A 155 16.29 5.31 4.75
C ARG A 155 15.79 4.62 6.03
N THR A 156 16.32 3.44 6.34
CA THR A 156 15.87 2.59 7.45
C THR A 156 16.78 2.62 8.66
N GLU A 157 17.93 3.28 8.56
CA GLU A 157 18.82 3.50 9.70
C GLU A 157 18.09 4.27 10.80
N MET A 158 18.23 3.78 12.03
CA MET A 158 17.58 4.34 13.20
C MET A 158 18.51 4.34 14.40
N LYS A 159 18.33 5.35 15.25
CA LYS A 159 18.95 5.40 16.58
C LYS A 159 17.90 5.00 17.60
N LEU A 160 18.20 3.97 18.37
CA LEU A 160 17.34 3.46 19.43
C LEU A 160 17.91 3.86 20.79
N SER A 161 17.05 4.20 21.72
CA SER A 161 17.46 4.65 23.05
C SER A 161 16.48 4.22 24.12
N ALA A 162 16.96 4.13 25.35
CA ALA A 162 16.15 3.80 26.51
C ALA A 162 16.46 4.75 27.66
N ASN A 163 15.40 5.24 28.30
CA ASN A 163 15.47 5.94 29.56
C ASN A 163 15.32 4.96 30.71
N TYR A 164 16.20 5.07 31.69
CA TYR A 164 16.14 4.30 32.92
C TYR A 164 16.32 5.21 34.13
N LYS A 165 15.70 4.83 35.25
CA LYS A 165 15.98 5.41 36.56
C LYS A 165 16.85 4.45 37.35
N TYR A 166 17.66 4.96 38.25
CA TYR A 166 18.46 4.16 39.16
C TYR A 166 18.27 4.63 40.60
N THR A 167 18.75 3.84 41.56
CA THR A 167 18.75 4.22 42.98
C THR A 167 20.14 4.63 43.40
N GLN A 168 20.31 5.79 44.04
CA GLN A 168 21.57 6.23 44.64
C GLN A 168 21.39 6.29 46.15
N GLY A 169 22.20 5.54 46.91
CA GLY A 169 22.06 5.48 48.37
C GLY A 169 20.70 4.94 48.87
N GLY A 170 20.04 4.09 48.08
CA GLY A 170 18.71 3.54 48.40
C GLY A 170 17.52 4.38 47.95
N GLU A 171 17.74 5.63 47.49
CA GLU A 171 16.69 6.50 46.98
C GLU A 171 16.67 6.58 45.45
N TRP A 172 15.49 6.65 44.85
CA TRP A 172 15.35 6.82 43.40
C TRP A 172 15.76 8.23 42.97
N VAL A 173 16.70 8.35 42.03
CA VAL A 173 17.03 9.65 41.46
C VAL A 173 15.84 10.26 40.71
N LYS A 174 15.65 11.57 40.89
CA LYS A 174 14.56 12.33 40.26
C LYS A 174 14.65 12.30 38.73
N PHE A 175 15.87 12.45 38.20
CA PHE A 175 16.17 12.42 36.78
C PHE A 175 16.78 11.06 36.40
N GLY A 176 16.21 10.42 35.38
CA GLY A 176 16.77 9.20 34.81
C GLY A 176 17.98 9.49 33.93
N ASP A 177 18.76 8.46 33.63
CA ASP A 177 19.80 8.52 32.62
C ASP A 177 19.28 7.90 31.30
N ASN A 178 19.97 8.22 30.22
CA ASN A 178 19.67 7.73 28.89
C ASN A 178 20.80 6.84 28.36
N ILE A 179 20.42 5.72 27.77
CA ILE A 179 21.33 4.92 26.96
C ILE A 179 20.90 4.92 25.51
N ARG A 180 21.88 5.00 24.62
CA ARG A 180 21.69 4.91 23.18
C ARG A 180 22.41 3.66 22.68
N LEU A 181 21.73 2.92 21.81
CA LEU A 181 22.39 1.92 20.98
C LEU A 181 23.05 2.62 19.80
N ASP A 182 24.05 1.95 19.22
CA ASP A 182 24.62 2.34 17.94
C ASP A 182 23.55 2.35 16.83
N ALA A 183 23.89 3.01 15.73
CA ALA A 183 23.01 3.10 14.57
C ALA A 183 22.59 1.69 14.12
N TYR A 184 21.28 1.42 14.17
CA TYR A 184 20.71 0.14 13.82
C TYR A 184 20.14 0.21 12.40
N VAL A 185 20.60 -0.68 11.53
CA VAL A 185 20.03 -0.89 10.21
C VAL A 185 19.33 -2.25 10.21
N PRO A 186 18.00 -2.31 10.06
CA PRO A 186 17.28 -3.57 10.01
C PRO A 186 17.67 -4.37 8.77
N ASN A 187 17.46 -5.69 8.79
CA ASN A 187 17.67 -6.53 7.61
C ASN A 187 16.54 -6.36 6.58
N ARG A 188 16.76 -6.82 5.34
CA ARG A 188 15.82 -6.61 4.21
C ARG A 188 14.45 -7.20 4.50
N ALA A 189 14.41 -8.43 5.03
CA ALA A 189 13.17 -9.12 5.35
C ALA A 189 12.32 -8.34 6.37
N PHE A 190 12.95 -7.82 7.42
CA PHE A 190 12.26 -7.01 8.44
C PHE A 190 11.70 -5.72 7.86
N SER A 191 12.49 -4.96 7.10
CA SER A 191 12.00 -3.73 6.45
C SER A 191 10.84 -4.02 5.50
N TRP A 192 10.90 -5.12 4.75
CA TRP A 192 9.83 -5.55 3.87
C TRP A 192 8.56 -5.92 4.64
N ALA A 193 8.67 -6.70 5.71
CA ALA A 193 7.52 -7.07 6.54
C ALA A 193 6.82 -5.83 7.12
N VAL A 194 7.59 -4.89 7.66
CA VAL A 194 7.05 -3.62 8.17
C VAL A 194 6.45 -2.78 7.04
N LYS A 195 7.09 -2.73 5.88
CA LYS A 195 6.56 -2.01 4.71
C LYS A 195 5.23 -2.59 4.27
N SER A 196 5.13 -3.92 4.16
CA SER A 196 3.87 -4.60 3.84
C SER A 196 2.78 -4.31 4.86
N TYR A 197 3.10 -4.38 6.16
CA TYR A 197 2.18 -3.98 7.22
C TYR A 197 1.71 -2.53 7.05
N ALA A 198 2.63 -1.59 6.80
CA ALA A 198 2.31 -0.19 6.60
C ALA A 198 1.46 0.04 5.34
N THR A 199 1.72 -0.67 4.24
CA THR A 199 0.90 -0.64 3.02
C THR A 199 -0.52 -1.08 3.31
N VAL A 200 -0.69 -2.22 4.00
CA VAL A 200 -2.01 -2.75 4.34
C VAL A 200 -2.74 -1.82 5.30
N ALA A 201 -2.08 -1.36 6.37
CA ALA A 201 -2.69 -0.43 7.31
C ALA A 201 -3.03 0.91 6.65
N GLY A 202 -2.16 1.42 5.81
CA GLY A 202 -2.37 2.67 5.08
C GLY A 202 -3.46 2.56 4.03
N ALA A 203 -3.72 1.38 3.47
CA ALA A 203 -4.86 1.16 2.58
C ALA A 203 -6.22 1.51 3.22
N PHE A 204 -6.31 1.43 4.55
CA PHE A 204 -7.53 1.79 5.30
C PHE A 204 -7.49 3.20 5.90
N VAL A 205 -6.31 3.80 6.05
CA VAL A 205 -6.12 5.02 6.84
C VAL A 205 -5.73 6.22 5.99
N THR A 206 -5.06 6.02 4.85
CA THR A 206 -4.55 7.11 4.01
C THR A 206 -5.30 7.21 2.68
N PRO A 207 -5.58 8.44 2.19
CA PRO A 207 -6.20 8.65 0.88
C PRO A 207 -5.36 8.13 -0.29
N TRP A 208 -4.03 8.03 -0.13
CA TRP A 208 -3.11 7.52 -1.15
C TRP A 208 -3.59 6.23 -1.83
N PHE A 209 -4.07 5.27 -1.04
CA PHE A 209 -4.54 4.01 -1.59
C PHE A 209 -5.83 4.19 -2.37
N THR A 210 -6.82 4.90 -1.81
CA THR A 210 -8.12 5.13 -2.45
C THR A 210 -7.99 6.00 -3.70
N ASP A 211 -7.01 6.90 -3.73
CA ASP A 211 -6.82 7.85 -4.82
C ASP A 211 -6.04 7.26 -6.00
N HIS A 212 -5.01 6.44 -5.73
CA HIS A 212 -4.09 5.96 -6.77
C HIS A 212 -4.17 4.45 -7.03
N ILE A 213 -4.39 3.63 -6.01
CA ILE A 213 -4.26 2.16 -6.12
C ILE A 213 -5.63 1.50 -6.31
N ALA A 214 -6.63 1.89 -5.52
CA ALA A 214 -7.96 1.31 -5.57
C ALA A 214 -8.63 1.43 -6.95
N PRO A 215 -8.56 2.58 -7.66
CA PRO A 215 -9.15 2.69 -9.00
C PRO A 215 -8.53 1.73 -10.02
N LEU A 216 -7.21 1.51 -9.93
CA LEU A 216 -6.50 0.57 -10.81
C LEU A 216 -6.88 -0.87 -10.52
N ALA A 217 -6.91 -1.25 -9.24
CA ALA A 217 -7.30 -2.59 -8.82
C ALA A 217 -8.73 -2.89 -9.26
N PHE A 218 -9.64 -1.95 -8.99
CA PHE A 218 -11.05 -2.07 -9.34
C PHE A 218 -11.28 -2.13 -10.86
N GLY A 219 -10.56 -1.28 -11.62
CA GLY A 219 -10.58 -1.30 -13.08
C GLY A 219 -10.05 -2.59 -13.68
N LEU A 220 -8.94 -3.11 -13.15
CA LEU A 220 -8.37 -4.39 -13.59
C LEU A 220 -9.33 -5.54 -13.31
N THR A 221 -9.88 -5.61 -12.10
CA THR A 221 -10.84 -6.65 -11.69
C THR A 221 -12.09 -6.62 -12.55
N SER A 222 -12.68 -5.44 -12.78
CA SER A 222 -13.86 -5.28 -13.62
C SER A 222 -13.61 -5.70 -15.07
N THR A 223 -12.45 -5.34 -15.62
CA THR A 223 -12.03 -5.77 -16.96
C THR A 223 -11.88 -7.29 -17.04
N ALA A 224 -11.25 -7.90 -16.03
CA ALA A 224 -11.09 -9.36 -15.98
C ALA A 224 -12.43 -10.10 -15.92
N PHE A 225 -13.41 -9.61 -15.15
CA PHE A 225 -14.75 -10.19 -15.10
C PHE A 225 -15.50 -10.06 -16.44
N ALA A 226 -15.38 -8.92 -17.12
CA ALA A 226 -15.98 -8.74 -18.44
C ALA A 226 -15.38 -9.69 -19.48
N LEU A 227 -14.06 -9.85 -19.49
CA LEU A 227 -13.37 -10.81 -20.36
C LEU A 227 -13.76 -12.26 -20.04
N TRP A 228 -13.86 -12.60 -18.75
CA TRP A 228 -14.31 -13.92 -18.33
C TRP A 228 -15.73 -14.21 -18.81
N LYS A 229 -16.69 -13.28 -18.61
CA LYS A 229 -18.06 -13.47 -19.13
C LYS A 229 -18.13 -13.58 -20.63
N TRP A 230 -17.36 -12.77 -21.34
CA TRP A 230 -17.25 -12.88 -22.78
C TRP A 230 -16.77 -14.28 -23.19
N TYR A 231 -15.72 -14.79 -22.54
CA TYR A 231 -15.20 -16.12 -22.80
C TYR A 231 -16.23 -17.22 -22.49
N ASP A 232 -16.93 -17.11 -21.36
CA ASP A 232 -17.99 -18.03 -20.92
C ASP A 232 -19.13 -18.15 -21.95
N MET A 233 -19.65 -17.02 -22.41
CA MET A 233 -20.75 -17.00 -23.38
C MET A 233 -20.35 -17.51 -24.77
N ASN A 234 -19.13 -17.19 -25.23
CA ASN A 234 -18.72 -17.53 -26.60
C ASN A 234 -18.15 -18.94 -26.75
N PHE A 235 -17.59 -19.52 -25.68
CA PHE A 235 -16.89 -20.82 -25.76
C PHE A 235 -17.55 -21.93 -24.93
N PHE A 236 -18.13 -21.63 -23.76
CA PHE A 236 -18.77 -22.64 -22.91
C PHE A 236 -20.27 -22.82 -23.21
N ALA A 237 -21.02 -21.72 -23.42
CA ALA A 237 -22.45 -21.81 -23.70
C ALA A 237 -22.77 -22.36 -25.10
N THR A 238 -21.89 -22.17 -26.07
CA THR A 238 -22.03 -22.65 -27.46
C THR A 238 -21.70 -24.14 -27.64
N THR A 239 -20.91 -24.75 -26.75
CA THR A 239 -20.49 -26.16 -26.85
C THR A 239 -21.51 -27.15 -26.28
N LEU A 240 -22.33 -26.76 -25.29
CA LEU A 240 -23.35 -27.60 -24.67
C LEU A 240 -24.55 -27.99 -25.58
N PRO A 241 -25.14 -27.10 -26.39
CA PRO A 241 -26.29 -27.49 -27.23
C PRO A 241 -25.91 -28.41 -28.41
N HIS A 242 -24.68 -28.32 -28.93
CA HIS A 242 -24.22 -29.19 -30.02
C HIS A 242 -23.97 -30.64 -29.58
N LEU A 243 -23.54 -30.86 -28.33
CA LEU A 243 -23.40 -32.22 -27.77
C LEU A 243 -24.75 -32.85 -27.42
N ALA A 244 -25.73 -32.06 -26.97
CA ALA A 244 -27.08 -32.55 -26.71
C ALA A 244 -27.82 -32.94 -28.01
N GLN A 245 -27.61 -32.22 -29.11
CA GLN A 245 -28.24 -32.54 -30.41
C GLN A 245 -27.57 -33.72 -31.13
N SER A 246 -26.26 -33.95 -30.96
CA SER A 246 -25.59 -35.10 -31.58
C SER A 246 -25.92 -36.44 -30.90
N CYS A 247 -26.32 -36.44 -29.62
CA CYS A 247 -26.77 -37.65 -28.92
C CYS A 247 -28.22 -38.08 -29.27
N VAL A 248 -29.05 -37.18 -29.80
CA VAL A 248 -30.45 -37.49 -30.19
C VAL A 248 -30.53 -38.09 -31.60
N GLY A 249 -29.49 -37.97 -32.43
CA GLY A 249 -29.47 -38.44 -33.82
C GLY A 249 -29.03 -39.90 -34.03
N ILE A 250 -28.72 -40.67 -32.98
CA ILE A 250 -28.18 -42.05 -33.09
C ILE A 250 -29.22 -43.12 -32.70
N THR A 251 -30.46 -42.73 -32.41
CA THR A 251 -31.56 -43.67 -32.17
C THR A 251 -32.57 -43.59 -33.32
N ASN A 252 -32.27 -44.27 -34.43
CA ASN A 252 -33.23 -44.83 -35.40
C ASN A 252 -32.53 -45.83 -36.31
#